data_AF-A0A8H4NTS6-F1
#
_entry.id   AF-A0A8H4NTS6-F1
#
_cell.length_a   1.000
_cell.length_b   1.000
_cell.length_c   1.000
_cell.angle_alpha   90.00
_cell.angle_beta   90.00
_cell.angle_gamma   90.00
#
_symmetry.space_group_name_H-M   'P 1'
#
loop_
_entity.id
_entity.type
_entity.pdbx_description
1 polymer ?
#
loop_
_entity_poly.entity_id
_entity_poly.type
_entity_poly.pdbx_seq_one_letter_code
_entity_poly.pdbx_strand_id
1 'polypeptide(L)'
;MGDLAFGRTFDMLKNGTAHPFMELVHSNMLMAGSLSHLTWIFPLLKRIPVLNQKNLEFQGWLKQQVDWRQKNEPDLPDVFSWILSDYDALNKPTAQDTINLRGDAQLIAVAGSDTTAASLTCLFFELAVNPETYLNLQRELDQYYAEHGKPDHSGLSKLRYLQACINESMRLYPAIPSGLQRITPPEGLDIGNTHLPGDTIVTIPTYTFNRGKGVR
;
A
#
# COMPACT_ATOMS: atom_id res chain seq x y z
N MET A 1 -7.56 4.45 -4.86
CA MET A 1 -7.16 3.12 -5.37
C MET A 1 -8.17 2.47 -6.27
N GLY A 2 -9.46 2.37 -5.91
CA GLY A 2 -10.46 1.75 -6.80
C GLY A 2 -10.41 2.25 -8.24
N ASP A 3 -10.42 3.56 -8.42
CA ASP A 3 -10.41 4.20 -9.74
C ASP A 3 -9.09 3.99 -10.49
N LEU A 4 -7.96 4.35 -9.86
CA LEU A 4 -6.61 4.16 -10.41
C LEU A 4 -6.26 2.71 -10.76
N ALA A 5 -6.78 1.76 -9.99
CA ALA A 5 -6.45 0.35 -10.12
C ALA A 5 -7.42 -0.40 -11.03
N PHE A 6 -8.73 -0.19 -10.86
CA PHE A 6 -9.77 -1.00 -11.47
C PHE A 6 -10.72 -0.18 -12.35
N GLY A 7 -10.43 1.10 -12.61
CA GLY A 7 -11.25 1.98 -13.44
C GLY A 7 -12.62 2.28 -12.83
N ARG A 8 -12.78 2.11 -11.51
CA ARG A 8 -14.07 2.35 -10.83
C ARG A 8 -13.93 2.85 -9.41
N THR A 9 -14.79 3.80 -9.04
CA THR A 9 -14.97 4.22 -7.65
C THR A 9 -15.69 3.15 -6.81
N PHE A 10 -15.40 3.13 -5.51
CA PHE A 10 -16.18 2.37 -4.51
C PHE A 10 -17.16 3.26 -3.73
N ASP A 11 -17.32 4.51 -4.16
CA ASP A 11 -18.25 5.51 -3.63
C ASP A 11 -18.15 5.81 -2.13
N MET A 12 -17.03 5.46 -1.50
CA MET A 12 -16.82 5.65 -0.05
C MET A 12 -16.93 7.13 0.37
N LEU A 13 -16.44 8.06 -0.45
CA LEU A 13 -16.56 9.50 -0.18
C LEU A 13 -17.99 10.02 -0.38
N LYS A 14 -18.72 9.49 -1.36
CA LYS A 14 -20.10 9.89 -1.67
C LYS A 14 -21.08 9.38 -0.61
N ASN A 15 -20.88 8.16 -0.15
CA ASN A 15 -21.77 7.50 0.80
C ASN A 15 -21.37 7.75 2.27
N GLY A 16 -20.17 8.27 2.52
CA GLY A 16 -19.64 8.50 3.87
C GLY A 16 -19.40 7.21 4.66
N THR A 17 -19.36 6.06 4.00
CA THR A 17 -19.22 4.74 4.62
C THR A 17 -18.05 3.99 4.02
N ALA A 18 -17.28 3.31 4.87
CA ALA A 18 -16.20 2.45 4.42
C ALA A 18 -16.78 1.25 3.65
N HIS A 19 -16.17 0.91 2.52
CA HIS A 19 -16.58 -0.26 1.77
C HIS A 19 -16.30 -1.53 2.60
N PRO A 20 -17.20 -2.55 2.62
CA PRO A 20 -17.06 -3.76 3.41
C PRO A 20 -15.71 -4.50 3.30
N PHE A 21 -14.99 -4.35 2.19
CA PHE A 21 -13.67 -4.95 2.01
C PHE A 21 -12.64 -4.40 3.02
N MET A 22 -12.76 -3.13 3.43
CA MET A 22 -11.86 -2.52 4.42
C MET A 22 -11.96 -3.24 5.78
N GLU A 23 -13.18 -3.66 6.17
CA GLU A 23 -13.38 -4.43 7.39
C GLU A 23 -12.75 -5.83 7.29
N LEU A 24 -12.88 -6.47 6.12
CA LEU A 24 -12.22 -7.75 5.84
C LEU A 24 -10.69 -7.63 5.89
N VAL A 25 -10.13 -6.52 5.39
CA VAL A 25 -8.68 -6.24 5.44
C VAL A 25 -8.24 -6.01 6.89
N HIS A 26 -8.85 -5.05 7.59
CA HIS A 26 -8.45 -4.67 8.95
C HIS A 26 -8.60 -5.84 9.95
N SER A 27 -9.63 -6.67 9.81
CA SER A 27 -9.81 -7.83 10.70
C SER A 27 -8.74 -8.90 10.53
N ASN A 28 -8.13 -9.01 9.34
CA ASN A 28 -7.01 -9.92 9.09
C ASN A 28 -5.65 -9.33 9.50
N MET A 29 -5.52 -7.99 9.57
CA MET A 29 -4.26 -7.31 9.89
C MET A 29 -3.76 -7.55 11.32
N LEU A 30 -4.64 -7.66 12.31
CA LEU A 30 -4.24 -7.99 13.69
C LEU A 30 -3.57 -9.37 13.78
N MET A 31 -4.14 -10.36 13.10
CA MET A 31 -3.59 -11.70 13.03
C MET A 31 -2.28 -11.71 12.21
N ALA A 32 -2.27 -11.03 11.07
CA ALA A 32 -1.09 -10.94 10.21
C ALA A 32 0.10 -10.30 10.93
N GLY A 33 -0.12 -9.23 11.70
CA GLY A 33 0.92 -8.58 12.51
C GLY A 33 1.44 -9.48 13.63
N SER A 34 0.54 -10.08 14.41
CA SER A 34 0.89 -10.94 15.56
C SER A 34 1.63 -12.21 15.15
N LEU A 35 1.29 -12.78 13.99
CA LEU A 35 1.88 -14.01 13.46
C LEU A 35 2.88 -13.75 12.33
N SER A 36 3.29 -12.49 12.13
CA SER A 36 4.22 -12.11 11.05
C SER A 36 5.56 -12.83 11.12
N HIS A 37 6.01 -13.24 12.32
CA HIS A 37 7.24 -14.02 12.53
C HIS A 37 7.03 -15.54 12.40
N LEU A 38 5.78 -15.99 12.31
CA LEU A 38 5.39 -17.40 12.20
C LEU A 38 4.73 -17.64 10.84
N THR A 39 5.30 -17.12 9.76
CA THR A 39 4.69 -17.20 8.41
C THR A 39 4.38 -18.63 7.97
N TRP A 40 5.17 -19.59 8.43
CA TRP A 40 4.96 -21.03 8.21
C TRP A 40 3.64 -21.56 8.77
N ILE A 41 2.99 -20.87 9.71
CA ILE A 41 1.70 -21.31 10.29
C ILE A 41 0.51 -20.98 9.38
N PHE A 42 0.62 -19.99 8.50
CA PHE A 42 -0.50 -19.53 7.67
C PHE A 42 -1.10 -20.64 6.78
N PRO A 43 -0.31 -21.52 6.13
CA PRO A 43 -0.85 -22.68 5.42
C PRO A 43 -1.69 -23.62 6.30
N LEU A 44 -1.34 -23.78 7.58
CA LEU A 44 -2.09 -24.60 8.53
C LEU A 44 -3.40 -23.91 8.94
N LEU A 45 -3.36 -22.61 9.26
CA LEU A 45 -4.56 -21.84 9.60
C LEU A 45 -5.58 -21.83 8.47
N LYS A 46 -5.11 -21.72 7.21
CA LYS A 46 -5.97 -21.79 6.02
C LYS A 46 -6.70 -23.12 5.84
N ARG A 47 -6.22 -24.21 6.46
CA ARG A 47 -6.89 -25.52 6.42
C ARG A 47 -8.03 -25.65 7.44
N ILE A 48 -8.13 -24.74 8.40
CA ILE A 48 -9.16 -24.77 9.45
C ILE A 48 -10.34 -23.89 9.00
N PRO A 49 -11.53 -24.45 8.70
CA PRO A 49 -12.62 -23.69 8.07
C PRO A 49 -13.04 -22.41 8.81
N VAL A 50 -13.15 -22.47 10.14
CA VAL A 50 -13.55 -21.32 10.96
C VAL A 50 -12.54 -20.18 10.91
N LEU A 51 -11.24 -20.51 10.91
CA LEU A 51 -10.16 -19.51 10.86
C LEU A 51 -9.97 -18.94 9.45
N ASN A 52 -10.33 -19.71 8.42
CA ASN A 52 -10.17 -19.31 7.03
C ASN A 52 -11.39 -18.57 6.45
N GLN A 53 -12.53 -18.53 7.16
CA GLN A 53 -13.79 -17.99 6.64
C GLN A 53 -13.65 -16.56 6.08
N LYS A 54 -13.12 -15.62 6.89
CA LYS A 54 -12.93 -14.23 6.47
C LYS A 54 -11.96 -14.08 5.30
N ASN A 55 -10.93 -14.91 5.25
CA ASN A 55 -10.00 -14.95 4.13
C ASN A 55 -10.72 -15.44 2.85
N LEU A 56 -11.57 -16.47 2.93
CA LEU A 56 -12.36 -16.94 1.79
C LEU A 56 -13.34 -15.89 1.27
N GLU A 57 -14.01 -15.16 2.17
CA GLU A 57 -14.88 -14.03 1.81
C GLU A 57 -14.10 -12.94 1.05
N PHE A 58 -12.92 -12.58 1.56
CA PHE A 58 -12.04 -11.61 0.90
C PHE A 58 -11.54 -12.08 -0.47
N GLN A 59 -11.13 -13.35 -0.60
CA GLN A 59 -10.75 -13.94 -1.88
C GLN A 59 -11.93 -14.00 -2.86
N GLY A 60 -13.15 -14.23 -2.37
CA GLY A 60 -14.37 -14.17 -3.16
C GLY A 60 -14.64 -12.77 -3.70
N TRP A 61 -14.47 -11.74 -2.87
CA TRP A 61 -14.58 -10.35 -3.30
C TRP A 61 -13.51 -9.97 -4.34
N LEU A 62 -12.25 -10.37 -4.13
CA LEU A 62 -11.16 -10.14 -5.09
C LEU A 62 -11.45 -10.78 -6.45
N LYS A 63 -11.92 -12.03 -6.44
CA LYS A 63 -12.37 -12.71 -7.65
C LYS A 63 -13.45 -11.89 -8.37
N GLN A 64 -14.44 -11.36 -7.66
CA GLN A 64 -15.47 -10.53 -8.28
C GLN A 64 -14.90 -9.25 -8.90
N GLN A 65 -13.87 -8.63 -8.30
CA GLN A 65 -13.22 -7.44 -8.87
C GLN A 65 -12.50 -7.79 -10.18
N VAL A 66 -11.71 -8.87 -10.18
CA VAL A 66 -10.98 -9.33 -11.36
C VAL A 66 -11.95 -9.76 -12.46
N ASP A 67 -12.95 -10.60 -12.15
CA ASP A 67 -13.95 -11.07 -13.11
C ASP A 67 -14.75 -9.91 -13.73
N TRP A 68 -15.05 -8.87 -12.94
CA TRP A 68 -15.68 -7.66 -13.46
C TRP A 68 -14.73 -6.90 -14.37
N ARG A 69 -13.48 -6.68 -13.95
CA ARG A 69 -12.50 -5.91 -14.71
C ARG A 69 -12.13 -6.57 -16.04
N GLN A 70 -12.12 -7.90 -16.11
CA GLN A 70 -11.95 -8.64 -17.38
C GLN A 70 -13.07 -8.41 -18.39
N LYS A 71 -14.27 -8.07 -17.93
CA LYS A 71 -15.44 -7.84 -18.77
C LYS A 71 -15.69 -6.37 -19.08
N ASN A 72 -14.99 -5.47 -18.40
CA ASN A 72 -15.20 -4.03 -18.47
C ASN A 72 -13.86 -3.37 -18.74
N GLU A 73 -13.65 -2.96 -19.98
CA GLU A 73 -12.49 -2.18 -20.39
C GLU A 73 -12.72 -0.70 -20.01
N PRO A 74 -11.77 -0.04 -19.33
CA PRO A 74 -11.90 1.35 -18.95
C PRO A 74 -11.62 2.26 -20.15
N ASP A 75 -12.24 3.45 -20.16
CA ASP A 75 -12.01 4.47 -21.21
C ASP A 75 -10.54 4.92 -21.27
N LEU A 76 -9.85 4.89 -20.12
CA LEU A 76 -8.42 5.18 -19.99
C LEU A 76 -7.71 3.98 -19.35
N PRO A 77 -6.53 3.57 -19.85
CA PRO A 77 -5.79 2.48 -19.24
C PRO A 77 -5.48 2.73 -17.76
N ASP A 78 -5.94 1.81 -16.90
CA ASP A 78 -5.63 1.78 -15.48
C ASP A 78 -4.40 0.88 -15.22
N VAL A 79 -3.96 0.79 -13.96
CA VAL A 79 -2.81 -0.09 -13.61
C VAL A 79 -3.11 -1.55 -13.95
N PHE A 80 -4.35 -1.99 -13.76
CA PHE A 80 -4.74 -3.38 -13.99
C PHE A 80 -4.90 -3.73 -15.47
N SER A 81 -5.03 -2.76 -16.37
CA SER A 81 -4.96 -2.97 -17.82
C SER A 81 -3.68 -3.69 -18.22
N TRP A 82 -2.54 -3.24 -17.66
CA TRP A 82 -1.23 -3.82 -17.99
C TRP A 82 -1.05 -5.21 -17.39
N ILE A 83 -1.48 -5.40 -16.14
CA ILE A 83 -1.45 -6.71 -15.46
C ILE A 83 -2.32 -7.72 -16.20
N LEU A 84 -3.51 -7.30 -16.64
CA LEU A 84 -4.42 -8.15 -17.39
C LEU A 84 -3.87 -8.47 -18.78
N SER A 85 -3.27 -7.49 -19.47
CA SER A 85 -2.60 -7.71 -20.75
C SER A 85 -1.49 -8.76 -20.65
N ASP A 86 -0.67 -8.70 -19.60
CA ASP A 86 0.39 -9.70 -19.36
C ASP A 86 -0.21 -11.09 -19.08
N TYR A 87 -1.30 -11.16 -18.33
CA TYR A 87 -2.01 -12.42 -18.08
C TYR A 87 -2.63 -13.01 -19.35
N ASP A 88 -3.26 -12.18 -20.19
CA ASP A 88 -3.92 -12.61 -21.42
C ASP A 88 -2.91 -13.02 -22.51
N ALA A 89 -1.67 -12.53 -22.43
CA ALA A 89 -0.57 -12.95 -23.30
C ALA A 89 -0.05 -14.37 -22.99
N LEU A 90 -0.43 -14.98 -21.86
CA LEU A 90 -0.01 -16.32 -21.48
C LEU A 90 -0.67 -17.40 -22.36
N ASN A 91 0.15 -18.30 -22.90
CA ASN A 91 -0.36 -19.48 -23.60
C ASN A 91 -0.84 -20.53 -22.59
N LYS A 92 -2.16 -20.69 -22.46
CA LYS A 92 -2.84 -21.62 -21.51
C LYS A 92 -2.47 -21.31 -20.04
N PRO A 93 -3.07 -20.26 -19.44
CA PRO A 93 -2.77 -19.89 -18.06
C PRO A 93 -3.07 -21.04 -17.09
N THR A 94 -2.18 -21.24 -16.13
CA THR A 94 -2.30 -22.25 -15.08
C THR A 94 -3.20 -21.74 -13.94
N ALA A 95 -3.59 -22.64 -13.03
CA ALA A 95 -4.30 -22.25 -11.82
C ALA A 95 -3.48 -21.27 -10.95
N GLN A 96 -2.14 -21.38 -10.97
CA GLN A 96 -1.26 -20.48 -10.23
C GLN A 96 -1.27 -19.08 -10.83
N ASP A 97 -1.31 -18.96 -12.16
CA ASP A 97 -1.37 -17.66 -12.83
C ASP A 97 -2.65 -16.90 -12.45
N THR A 98 -3.79 -17.60 -12.39
CA THR A 98 -5.05 -17.00 -11.92
C THR A 98 -4.98 -16.58 -10.45
N ILE A 99 -4.26 -17.34 -9.61
CA ILE A 99 -4.04 -16.97 -8.21
C ILE A 99 -3.18 -15.70 -8.13
N ASN A 100 -2.12 -15.62 -8.94
CA ASN A 100 -1.22 -14.46 -8.98
C ASN A 100 -1.96 -13.20 -9.44
N LEU A 101 -2.78 -13.28 -10.49
CA LEU A 101 -3.61 -12.17 -10.96
C LEU A 101 -4.53 -11.60 -9.86
N ARG A 102 -5.15 -12.48 -9.06
CA ARG A 102 -5.95 -12.07 -7.89
C ARG A 102 -5.08 -11.52 -6.77
N GLY A 103 -3.88 -12.07 -6.61
CA GLY A 103 -2.85 -11.57 -5.69
C GLY A 103 -2.42 -10.14 -6.01
N ASP A 104 -2.29 -9.79 -7.29
CA ASP A 104 -1.97 -8.42 -7.72
C ASP A 104 -3.13 -7.47 -7.42
N ALA A 105 -4.38 -7.88 -7.70
CA ALA A 105 -5.55 -7.11 -7.30
C ALA A 105 -5.59 -6.88 -5.78
N GLN A 106 -5.27 -7.91 -4.99
CA GLN A 106 -5.17 -7.81 -3.54
C GLN A 106 -4.09 -6.83 -3.11
N LEU A 107 -2.89 -6.95 -3.69
CA LEU A 107 -1.75 -6.11 -3.36
C LEU A 107 -2.10 -4.64 -3.61
N ILE A 108 -2.69 -4.32 -4.76
CA ILE A 108 -3.07 -2.95 -5.10
C ILE A 108 -4.15 -2.42 -4.15
N ALA A 109 -5.19 -3.22 -3.88
CA ALA A 109 -6.30 -2.80 -3.02
C ALA A 109 -5.84 -2.54 -1.58
N VAL A 110 -5.03 -3.43 -1.01
CA VAL A 110 -4.57 -3.34 0.39
C VAL A 110 -3.40 -2.38 0.53
N ALA A 111 -2.30 -2.66 -0.15
CA ALA A 111 -1.04 -1.93 0.05
C ALA A 111 -1.10 -0.50 -0.47
N GLY A 112 -1.94 -0.22 -1.47
CA GLY A 112 -2.12 1.14 -2.00
C GLY A 112 -3.11 1.99 -1.19
N SER A 113 -4.11 1.39 -0.55
CA SER A 113 -5.17 2.15 0.14
C SER A 113 -4.75 2.52 1.56
N ASP A 114 -4.39 1.54 2.39
CA ASP A 114 -4.17 1.74 3.82
C ASP A 114 -2.94 2.62 4.08
N THR A 115 -1.85 2.38 3.33
CA THR A 115 -0.59 3.12 3.52
C THR A 115 -0.72 4.58 3.09
N THR A 116 -1.39 4.84 1.96
CA THR A 116 -1.64 6.19 1.45
C THR A 116 -2.59 6.94 2.38
N ALA A 117 -3.67 6.30 2.84
CA ALA A 117 -4.60 6.90 3.79
C ALA A 117 -3.90 7.29 5.09
N ALA A 118 -3.12 6.38 5.69
CA ALA A 118 -2.35 6.66 6.90
C ALA A 118 -1.36 7.82 6.72
N SER A 119 -0.64 7.85 5.60
CA SER A 119 0.35 8.90 5.29
C SER A 119 -0.32 10.26 5.14
N LEU A 120 -1.45 10.33 4.42
CA LEU A 120 -2.23 11.56 4.26
C LEU A 120 -2.83 12.03 5.58
N THR A 121 -3.38 11.12 6.39
CA THR A 121 -3.89 11.46 7.73
C THR A 121 -2.81 12.12 8.58
N CYS A 122 -1.59 11.57 8.59
CA CYS A 122 -0.47 12.14 9.35
C CYS A 122 0.00 13.48 8.77
N LEU A 123 0.01 13.63 7.43
CA LEU A 123 0.32 14.90 6.78
C LEU A 123 -0.67 15.99 7.20
N PHE A 124 -1.97 15.73 7.12
CA PHE A 124 -2.99 16.70 7.52
C PHE A 124 -2.96 17.00 9.02
N PHE A 125 -2.66 16.01 9.86
CA PHE A 125 -2.43 16.22 11.28
C PHE A 125 -1.28 17.21 11.51
N GLU A 126 -0.11 16.99 10.89
CA GLU A 126 1.04 17.89 11.04
C GLU A 126 0.77 19.30 10.48
N LEU A 127 0.04 19.42 9.37
CA LEU A 127 -0.37 20.72 8.85
C LEU A 127 -1.34 21.46 9.80
N ALA A 128 -2.25 20.73 10.45
CA ALA A 128 -3.21 21.31 11.38
C ALA A 128 -2.56 21.82 12.68
N VAL A 129 -1.51 21.14 13.16
CA VAL A 129 -0.82 21.53 14.41
C VAL A 129 0.35 22.50 14.19
N ASN A 130 0.81 22.68 12.95
CA ASN A 130 1.88 23.63 12.57
C ASN A 130 1.37 24.69 11.58
N PRO A 131 0.73 25.78 12.06
CA PRO A 131 0.12 26.79 11.18
C PRO A 131 1.08 27.48 10.21
N GLU A 132 2.35 27.66 10.60
CA GLU A 132 3.37 28.25 9.73
C GLU A 132 3.66 27.36 8.52
N THR A 133 3.83 26.05 8.75
CA THR A 133 4.02 25.07 7.68
C THR A 133 2.83 25.03 6.73
N TYR A 134 1.61 25.04 7.29
CA TYR A 134 0.39 25.13 6.50
C TYR A 134 0.36 26.38 5.61
N LEU A 135 0.62 27.56 6.16
CA LEU A 135 0.59 28.82 5.42
C LEU A 135 1.67 28.86 4.32
N ASN A 136 2.85 28.32 4.58
CA ASN A 136 3.92 28.25 3.58
C ASN A 136 3.56 27.30 2.43
N LEU A 137 2.99 26.13 2.74
CA LEU A 137 2.52 25.19 1.72
C LEU A 137 1.38 25.78 0.90
N GLN A 138 0.43 26.45 1.55
CA GLN A 138 -0.67 27.13 0.88
C GLN A 138 -0.15 28.18 -0.11
N ARG A 139 0.83 29.01 0.28
CA ARG A 139 1.43 30.01 -0.63
C ARG A 139 2.07 29.37 -1.87
N GLU A 140 2.83 28.28 -1.71
CA GLU A 140 3.45 27.58 -2.85
C GLU A 140 2.38 27.02 -3.80
N LEU A 141 1.30 26.44 -3.25
CA LEU A 141 0.18 25.93 -4.04
C LEU A 141 -0.58 27.06 -4.73
N ASP A 142 -0.95 28.12 -4.02
CA ASP A 142 -1.69 29.26 -4.59
C ASP A 142 -0.93 29.90 -5.76
N GLN A 143 0.39 30.05 -5.63
CA GLN A 143 1.23 30.52 -6.73
C GLN A 143 1.18 29.56 -7.93
N TYR A 144 1.35 28.26 -7.69
CA TYR A 144 1.29 27.26 -8.76
C TYR A 144 -0.06 27.30 -9.50
N TYR A 145 -1.17 27.40 -8.77
CA TYR A 145 -2.52 27.48 -9.34
C TYR A 145 -2.75 28.80 -10.10
N ALA A 146 -2.21 29.93 -9.63
CA ALA A 146 -2.28 31.19 -10.36
C ALA A 146 -1.57 31.13 -11.72
N GLU A 147 -0.47 30.38 -11.80
CA GLU A 147 0.32 30.23 -13.03
C GLU A 147 -0.26 29.18 -14.00
N HIS A 148 -0.86 28.09 -13.49
CA HIS A 148 -1.23 26.92 -14.30
C HIS A 148 -2.75 26.68 -14.41
N GLY A 149 -3.55 27.31 -13.55
CA GLY A 149 -5.03 27.21 -13.51
C GLY A 149 -5.60 25.88 -13.01
N LYS A 150 -4.92 24.76 -13.24
CA LYS A 150 -5.33 23.41 -12.81
C LYS A 150 -4.16 22.60 -12.26
N PRO A 151 -4.40 21.66 -11.32
CA PRO A 151 -3.36 20.76 -10.86
C PRO A 151 -2.95 19.80 -11.97
N ASP A 152 -1.65 19.61 -12.13
CA ASP A 152 -1.07 18.56 -12.96
C ASP A 152 -0.05 17.77 -12.13
N HIS A 153 -0.01 16.45 -12.32
CA HIS A 153 0.88 15.58 -11.56
C HIS A 153 2.36 15.97 -11.75
N SER A 154 2.78 16.23 -12.99
CA SER A 154 4.17 16.54 -13.30
C SER A 154 4.59 17.88 -12.70
N GLY A 155 3.68 18.86 -12.64
CA GLY A 155 3.93 20.14 -11.98
C GLY A 155 3.99 20.01 -10.46
N LEU A 156 2.99 19.39 -9.84
CA LEU A 156 2.93 19.20 -8.38
C LEU A 156 4.13 18.39 -7.85
N SER A 157 4.61 17.40 -8.62
CA SER A 157 5.79 16.61 -8.25
C SER A 157 7.08 17.44 -8.09
N LYS A 158 7.13 18.63 -8.69
CA LYS A 158 8.29 19.54 -8.67
C LYS A 158 8.22 20.59 -7.58
N LEU A 159 7.08 20.72 -6.89
CA LEU A 159 6.89 21.71 -5.83
C LEU A 159 7.69 21.30 -4.58
N ARG A 160 8.75 22.05 -4.30
CA ARG A 160 9.76 21.65 -3.32
C ARG A 160 9.18 21.59 -1.91
N TYR A 161 8.34 22.55 -1.53
CA TYR A 161 7.78 22.59 -0.17
C TYR A 161 6.70 21.52 0.03
N LEU A 162 5.86 21.27 -0.98
CA LEU A 162 4.92 20.14 -0.99
C LEU A 162 5.66 18.80 -0.80
N GLN A 163 6.71 18.55 -1.58
CA GLN A 163 7.52 17.32 -1.44
C GLN A 163 8.18 17.25 -0.05
N ALA A 164 8.68 18.36 0.47
CA ALA A 164 9.25 18.41 1.82
C ALA A 164 8.21 18.06 2.91
N CYS A 165 6.98 18.58 2.81
CA CYS A 165 5.91 18.27 3.75
C CYS A 165 5.52 16.78 3.70
N ILE A 166 5.37 16.22 2.50
CA ILE A 166 5.06 14.78 2.31
C ILE A 166 6.19 13.92 2.89
N ASN A 167 7.44 14.22 2.54
CA ASN A 167 8.60 13.46 3.01
C ASN A 167 8.79 13.56 4.53
N GLU A 168 8.63 14.74 5.11
CA GLU A 168 8.76 14.93 6.56
C GLU A 168 7.63 14.23 7.33
N SER A 169 6.41 14.28 6.81
CA SER A 169 5.29 13.50 7.37
C SER A 169 5.59 12.01 7.35
N MET A 170 6.08 11.45 6.24
CA MET A 170 6.45 10.02 6.17
C MET A 170 7.71 9.66 6.98
N ARG A 171 8.62 10.63 7.20
CA ARG A 171 9.77 10.44 8.08
C ARG A 171 9.32 10.31 9.53
N LEU A 172 8.41 11.18 9.97
CA LEU A 172 7.80 11.13 11.30
C LEU A 172 6.85 9.93 11.43
N TYR A 173 5.91 9.74 10.53
CA TYR A 173 4.88 8.71 10.63
C TYR A 173 4.94 7.79 9.41
N PRO A 174 5.96 6.91 9.33
CA PRO A 174 6.00 5.93 8.24
C PRO A 174 4.79 5.00 8.36
N ALA A 175 4.09 4.79 7.24
CA ALA A 175 2.89 3.94 7.19
C ALA A 175 3.14 2.50 7.68
N ILE A 176 4.38 2.01 7.56
CA ILE A 176 4.83 0.70 8.07
C ILE A 176 5.96 0.94 9.07
N PRO A 177 5.65 1.25 10.35
CA PRO A 177 6.66 1.66 11.34
C PRO A 177 7.65 0.55 11.70
N SER A 178 7.23 -0.71 11.60
CA SER A 178 8.06 -1.90 11.81
C SER A 178 9.10 -2.15 10.71
N GLY A 179 8.92 -1.54 9.53
CA GLY A 179 9.61 -1.93 8.31
C GLY A 179 9.12 -3.25 7.73
N LEU A 180 9.70 -3.61 6.57
CA LEU A 180 9.41 -4.85 5.85
C LEU A 180 10.45 -5.92 6.20
N GLN A 181 10.01 -7.18 6.17
CA GLN A 181 10.88 -8.33 6.39
C GLN A 181 11.86 -8.51 5.23
N ARG A 182 13.05 -9.02 5.56
CA ARG A 182 14.08 -9.52 4.65
C ARG A 182 14.55 -10.87 5.17
N ILE A 183 15.09 -11.70 4.29
CA ILE A 183 15.76 -12.95 4.67
C ILE A 183 17.24 -12.82 4.31
N THR A 184 18.13 -13.24 5.22
CA THR A 184 19.57 -13.33 4.93
C THR A 184 19.82 -14.42 3.88
N PRO A 185 20.86 -14.30 3.05
CA PRO A 185 21.21 -15.36 2.11
C PRO A 185 21.65 -16.62 2.88
N PRO A 186 21.63 -17.82 2.27
CA PRO A 186 21.93 -19.08 2.95
C PRO A 186 23.30 -19.12 3.66
N GLU A 187 24.29 -18.41 3.12
CA GLU A 187 25.63 -18.27 3.71
C GLU A 187 25.71 -17.32 4.92
N GLY A 188 24.61 -16.64 5.26
CA GLY A 188 24.58 -15.60 6.29
C GLY A 188 25.04 -14.23 5.78
N LEU A 189 25.06 -13.24 6.67
CA LEU A 189 25.39 -11.86 6.33
C LEU A 189 26.13 -11.17 7.47
N ASP A 190 27.29 -10.60 7.19
CA ASP A 190 28.00 -9.73 8.12
C ASP A 190 27.50 -8.29 8.02
N ILE A 191 27.03 -7.73 9.14
CA ILE A 191 26.66 -6.33 9.27
C ILE A 191 27.51 -5.69 10.36
N GLY A 192 28.50 -4.90 9.94
CA GLY A 192 29.48 -4.33 10.86
C GLY A 192 30.27 -5.43 11.57
N ASN A 193 30.17 -5.50 12.90
CA ASN A 193 30.84 -6.51 13.72
C ASN A 193 29.92 -7.68 14.10
N THR A 194 28.72 -7.77 13.50
CA THR A 194 27.73 -8.79 13.82
C THR A 194 27.50 -9.71 12.63
N HIS A 195 27.75 -11.01 12.81
CA HIS A 195 27.38 -12.04 11.85
C HIS A 195 25.93 -12.47 12.07
N LEU A 196 25.13 -12.41 11.01
CA LEU A 196 23.76 -12.93 10.98
C LEU A 196 23.77 -14.30 10.27
N PRO A 197 23.20 -15.35 10.89
CA PRO A 197 23.10 -16.65 10.23
C PRO A 197 22.29 -16.61 8.94
N GLY A 198 22.45 -17.62 8.10
CA GLY A 198 21.61 -17.79 6.91
C GLY A 198 20.14 -18.02 7.23
N ASP A 199 19.28 -17.77 6.24
CA ASP A 199 17.83 -17.98 6.30
C ASP A 199 17.13 -17.29 7.49
N THR A 200 17.71 -16.20 7.99
CA THR A 200 17.22 -15.46 9.15
C THR A 200 16.33 -14.32 8.69
N ILE A 201 15.10 -14.26 9.23
CA ILE A 201 14.20 -13.13 9.00
C ILE A 201 14.67 -11.92 9.81
N VAL A 202 14.96 -10.82 9.13
CA VAL A 202 15.36 -9.55 9.73
C VAL A 202 14.45 -8.42 9.29
N THR A 203 14.28 -7.41 10.16
CA THR A 203 13.53 -6.19 9.90
C THR A 203 14.32 -4.98 10.36
N ILE A 204 14.15 -3.85 9.67
CA ILE A 204 14.70 -2.57 10.08
C ILE A 204 13.53 -1.69 10.49
N PRO A 205 13.35 -1.37 11.79
CA PRO A 205 12.23 -0.54 12.24
C PRO A 205 12.31 0.87 11.63
N THR A 206 11.54 1.11 10.57
CA THR A 206 11.52 2.38 9.82
C THR A 206 11.27 3.58 10.73
N TYR A 207 10.37 3.43 11.71
CA TYR A 207 10.03 4.50 12.65
C TYR A 207 11.24 5.01 13.44
N THR A 208 12.04 4.09 13.98
CA THR A 208 13.23 4.41 14.78
C THR A 208 14.36 4.86 13.88
N PHE A 209 14.55 4.18 12.74
CA PHE A 209 15.58 4.52 11.77
C PHE A 209 15.44 5.97 11.28
N ASN A 210 14.24 6.37 10.87
CA ASN A 210 13.95 7.73 10.39
C ASN A 210 14.10 8.83 11.45
N ARG A 211 14.28 8.45 12.73
CA ARG A 211 14.50 9.36 13.86
C ARG A 211 15.91 9.27 14.45
N GLY A 212 16.80 8.49 13.83
CA GLY A 212 18.18 8.35 14.25
C GLY A 212 18.94 9.69 14.23
N LYS A 213 19.99 9.78 15.04
CA LYS A 213 20.80 11.01 15.18
C LYS A 213 21.42 11.50 13.87
N GLY A 214 21.61 10.62 12.88
CA GLY A 214 22.16 10.98 11.56
C GLY A 214 21.14 11.45 10.52
N VAL A 215 19.86 11.55 10.88
CA VAL A 215 18.76 11.96 9.98
C VAL A 215 18.28 13.39 10.26
N ARG A 216 18.70 14.00 11.38
CA ARG A 216 18.35 15.37 11.78
C ARG A 216 19.39 16.38 11.35
#